data_AF-A0A4V3E921-F1
#
_entry.id   AF-A0A4V3E921-F1
#
_cell.length_a   1.000
_cell.length_b   1.000
_cell.length_c   1.000
_cell.angle_alpha   90.00
_cell.angle_beta   90.00
_cell.angle_gamma   90.00
#
_symmetry.space_group_name_H-M   'P 1'
#
loop_
_entity.id
_entity.type
_entity.pdbx_description
1 polymer ?
#
loop_
_entity_poly.entity_id
_entity_poly.type
_entity_poly.pdbx_seq_one_letter_code
_entity_poly.pdbx_strand_id
1 'polypeptide(L)' 'MIKSIFMKKKLLFILFASTSLSAQIREKGDVEIIPFIGYSTSDYIFSDSGNLTTTSASSITFGADFYYFFNDR' A
#
# COMPACT_ATOMS: atom_id res chain seq x y z
N MET A 1 -28.89 3.68 -9.00
CA MET A 1 -27.47 3.36 -9.28
C MET A 1 -26.49 4.19 -8.42
N ILE A 2 -26.63 5.52 -8.35
CA ILE A 2 -25.73 6.42 -7.60
C ILE A 2 -25.65 6.12 -6.08
N LYS A 3 -26.77 5.77 -5.45
CA LYS A 3 -26.85 5.46 -4.01
C LYS A 3 -26.01 4.23 -3.60
N SER A 4 -25.92 3.23 -4.49
CA SER A 4 -25.13 2.01 -4.26
C SER A 4 -23.62 2.30 -4.28
N ILE A 5 -23.16 3.14 -5.21
CA ILE A 5 -21.76 3.57 -5.30
C ILE A 5 -21.35 4.35 -4.03
N PHE A 6 -22.24 5.21 -3.53
CA PHE A 6 -21.99 5.98 -2.31
C PHE A 6 -21.90 5.09 -1.06
N MET A 7 -22.72 4.04 -0.97
CA MET A 7 -22.64 3.06 0.13
C MET A 7 -21.36 2.22 0.07
N LYS A 8 -20.91 1.80 -1.12
CA LYS A 8 -19.66 1.04 -1.29
C LYS A 8 -18.43 1.84 -0.86
N LYS A 9 -18.40 3.15 -1.15
CA LYS A 9 -17.32 4.05 -0.70
C LYS A 9 -17.25 4.19 0.83
N LYS A 10 -18.41 4.28 1.50
CA LYS A 10 -18.48 4.29 2.97
C LYS A 10 -18.01 2.97 3.58
N LEU A 11 -18.40 1.85 3.00
CA LEU A 11 -17.97 0.53 3.45
C LEU A 11 -16.44 0.36 3.36
N LEU A 12 -15.85 0.80 2.25
CA LEU A 12 -14.41 0.77 2.05
C LEU A 12 -13.68 1.63 3.09
N PHE A 13 -14.18 2.85 3.35
CA PHE A 13 -13.60 3.74 4.36
C PHE A 13 -13.69 3.15 5.77
N ILE A 14 -14.82 2.54 6.13
CA ILE A 14 -15.01 1.90 7.44
C ILE A 14 -14.05 0.71 7.59
N LEU A 15 -13.87 -0.10 6.54
CA LEU A 15 -12.95 -1.25 6.56
C LEU A 15 -11.49 -0.80 6.75
N PHE A 16 -11.07 0.30 6.12
CA PHE A 16 -9.73 0.87 6.31
C PHE A 16 -9.55 1.51 7.70
N ALA A 17 -10.59 2.12 8.27
CA ALA A 17 -10.52 2.72 9.60
C ALA A 17 -10.52 1.68 10.74
N SER A 18 -11.12 0.50 10.53
CA SER A 18 -11.17 -0.54 11.56
C SER A 18 -9.84 -1.26 11.80
N THR A 19 -8.90 -1.24 10.85
CA THR A 19 -7.60 -1.92 10.99
C THR A 19 -6.58 -1.12 11.80
N SER A 20 -6.81 0.18 12.06
CA SER A 20 -5.88 1.02 12.82
C SER A 20 -6.07 0.96 14.34
N LEU A 21 -7.17 0.38 14.84
CA LEU A 21 -7.48 0.31 16.27
C LEU A 21 -6.76 -0.81 17.03
N SER A 22 -6.15 -1.77 16.34
CA SER A 22 -5.44 -2.91 16.96
C SER A 22 -3.93 -2.68 17.16
N ALA A 23 -3.44 -1.45 16.96
CA ALA A 23 -2.06 -1.21 16.54
C ALA A 23 -0.97 -1.13 17.64
N GLN A 24 -1.16 -1.51 18.91
CA GLN A 24 -0.07 -1.18 19.86
C GLN A 24 0.09 -1.96 21.17
N ILE A 25 -0.29 -3.24 21.23
CA ILE A 25 0.29 -4.14 22.23
C ILE A 25 0.84 -5.33 21.47
N ARG A 26 2.16 -5.49 21.53
CA ARG A 26 2.88 -6.55 20.83
C ARG A 26 3.73 -7.30 21.83
N GLU A 27 3.46 -8.59 21.95
CA GLU A 27 4.15 -9.49 22.85
C GLU A 27 5.25 -10.25 22.11
N LYS A 28 6.23 -10.75 22.85
CA LYS A 28 7.26 -11.64 22.35
C LYS A 28 6.63 -12.93 21.85
N GLY A 29 6.98 -13.30 20.63
CA GLY A 29 6.46 -14.47 19.93
C GLY A 29 5.26 -14.15 19.05
N ASP A 30 4.74 -12.92 19.10
CA ASP A 30 3.69 -12.49 18.19
C ASP A 30 4.18 -12.54 16.73
N VAL A 31 3.23 -12.89 15.87
CA VAL A 31 3.38 -12.90 14.42
C VAL A 31 2.40 -11.88 13.84
N GLU A 32 2.89 -11.00 12.98
CA GLU A 32 2.08 -10.00 12.31
C GLU A 32 2.24 -10.10 10.79
N ILE A 33 1.10 -10.12 10.09
CA ILE A 33 1.04 -10.13 8.62
C ILE A 33 0.38 -8.82 8.18
N ILE A 34 1.10 -8.00 7.43
CA ILE A 34 0.64 -6.66 7.04
C ILE A 34 0.45 -6.62 5.53
N PRO A 35 -0.79 -6.70 5.01
CA PRO A 35 -1.03 -6.53 3.59
C PRO A 35 -0.78 -5.08 3.16
N PHE A 36 -0.18 -4.89 1.99
CA PHE A 36 0.05 -3.55 1.43
C PHE A 36 -0.26 -3.48 -0.06
N ILE A 37 -0.58 -2.27 -0.51
CA ILE A 37 -0.66 -1.89 -1.92
C ILE A 37 0.36 -0.79 -2.14
N GLY A 38 1.34 -1.04 -3.01
CA GLY A 38 2.36 -0.09 -3.41
C GLY A 38 2.06 0.52 -4.77
N TYR A 39 2.42 1.79 -4.94
CA TYR A 39 2.47 2.48 -6.22
C TYR A 39 3.88 3.01 -6.43
N SER A 40 4.47 2.73 -7.59
CA SER A 40 5.77 3.27 -7.95
C SER A 40 5.71 3.92 -9.33
N THR A 41 6.52 4.96 -9.50
CA THR A 41 6.69 5.65 -10.78
C THR A 41 8.17 5.94 -10.98
N SER A 42 8.61 5.95 -12.24
CA SER A 42 10.00 6.23 -12.60
C SER A 42 10.03 6.92 -13.95
N ASP A 43 10.83 7.98 -14.03
CA ASP A 43 11.07 8.70 -15.27
C ASP A 43 12.39 8.21 -15.87
N TYR A 44 12.32 7.74 -17.11
CA TYR A 44 13.48 7.34 -17.88
C TYR A 44 13.83 8.45 -18.87
N ILE A 45 15.06 8.94 -18.78
CA ILE A 45 15.59 9.95 -19.69
C ILE A 45 16.48 9.25 -20.70
N PHE A 46 16.15 9.40 -21.98
CA PHE A 46 16.95 8.89 -23.09
C PHE A 46 17.40 10.04 -23.98
N SER A 47 18.57 9.88 -24.59
CA SER A 47 19.01 10.76 -25.67
C SER A 47 19.00 9.94 -26.95
N ASP A 48 18.14 10.33 -27.88
CA ASP A 48 18.16 9.83 -29.26
C ASP A 48 18.46 11.00 -30.18
N SER A 49 19.54 10.89 -30.95
CA SER A 49 19.89 11.82 -32.02
C SER A 49 19.96 13.30 -31.59
N GLY A 50 20.42 13.56 -30.35
CA GLY A 50 20.58 14.91 -29.79
C GLY A 50 19.32 15.52 -29.16
N ASN A 51 18.17 14.84 -29.22
CA ASN A 51 16.97 15.21 -28.47
C ASN A 51 16.89 14.41 -27.17
N LEU A 52 16.62 15.11 -26.07
CA LEU A 52 16.37 14.50 -24.77
C LEU A 52 14.88 14.18 -24.66
N THR A 53 14.54 12.90 -24.48
CA THR A 53 13.16 12.44 -24.31
C THR A 53 13.00 11.82 -22.93
N THR A 54 11.92 12.20 -22.24
CA THR A 54 11.55 11.62 -20.95
C THR A 54 10.34 10.72 -21.14
N THR A 55 10.43 9.47 -20.69
CA THR A 55 9.32 8.52 -20.67
C THR A 55 9.07 8.07 -19.24
N SER A 56 7.86 8.26 -18.73
CA SER A 56 7.46 7.78 -17.41
C SER A 56 6.90 6.37 -17.49
N ALA A 57 7.29 5.51 -16.55
CA ALA A 57 6.64 4.22 -16.30
C ALA A 57 6.10 4.20 -14.87
N SER A 58 4.93 3.58 -14.67
CA SER A 58 4.37 3.37 -13.33
C SER A 58 3.91 1.92 -13.14
N SER A 59 3.88 1.48 -11.89
CA SER A 59 3.46 0.14 -11.52
C SER A 59 2.68 0.13 -10.20
N ILE A 60 1.77 -0.84 -10.09
CA ILE A 60 1.03 -1.16 -8.87
C ILE A 60 1.52 -2.52 -8.39
N THR A 61 1.82 -2.63 -7.10
CA THR A 61 2.27 -3.88 -6.46
C THR A 61 1.35 -4.23 -5.31
N PHE A 62 0.98 -5.50 -5.21
CA PHE A 62 0.26 -6.06 -4.06
C PHE A 62 1.22 -6.97 -3.31
N GLY A 63 1.27 -6.84 -1.99
CA GLY A 63 2.17 -7.65 -1.18
C GLY A 63 1.69 -7.77 0.26
N ALA A 64 2.46 -8.48 1.06
CA ALA A 64 2.31 -8.51 2.50
C ALA A 64 3.69 -8.61 3.15
N ASP A 65 3.88 -7.88 4.23
CA ASP A 65 5.02 -8.06 5.10
C ASP A 65 4.71 -9.11 6.17
N PHE A 66 5.73 -9.79 6.63
CA PHE A 66 5.67 -10.75 7.73
C PHE A 66 6.67 -10.33 8.80
N TYR A 67 6.19 -10.18 10.03
CA TYR A 67 7.02 -9.86 11.18
C TYR A 67 6.87 -10.92 12.26
N TYR A 68 8.00 -11.30 12.86
CA TYR A 68 8.06 -12.10 14.07
C TYR A 68 8.76 -11.27 15.15
N PHE A 69 8.16 -11.19 16.33
CA PHE A 69 8.65 -10.31 17.39
C PHE A 69 9.43 -11.07 18.45
N PHE A 70 10.71 -10.72 18.58
CA PHE A 70 11.61 -11.36 19.54
C PHE A 70 11.52 -10.77 20.96
N ASN A 71 10.89 -9.60 21.11
CA ASN A 71 10.77 -8.85 22.36
C ASN A 71 9.41 -8.17 22.46
N ASP A 72 8.96 -7.92 23.68
CA ASP A 72 7.75 -7.16 23.99
C ASP A 72 7.91 -5.66 23.66
N ARG A 73 6.83 -4.98 23.26
CA ARG A 73 6.77 -3.52 23.06
C ARG A 73 5.37 -2.95 23.29
#